data_AF-A0A7V9IZA9-F1
#
_entry.id   AF-A0A7V9IZA9-F1
#
_cell.length_a   1.000
_cell.length_b   1.000
_cell.length_c   1.000
_cell.angle_alpha   90.00
_cell.angle_beta   90.00
_cell.angle_gamma   90.00
#
_symmetry.space_group_name_H-M   'P 1'
#
loop_
_entity.id
_entity.type
_entity.pdbx_description
1 polymer ?
#
loop_
_entity_poly.entity_id
_entity_poly.type
_entity_poly.pdbx_seq_one_letter_code
_entity_poly.pdbx_strand_id
1 'polypeptide(L)'
;MEGAGEMYNYLLFVHVMGAIIWVGGDVALQVIGTRISRADDPVQLAKFAGQVEWLGTRVLTPSAVVILIAGVFMVLDAWSFELLWVVIGLAGFSYSLVTGAVLLGPLSGKTGKLIEERGAEDPEVQGNIRKLFMYSRIELGILIVVVFAMTVKPTL
;
A
#
# COMPACT_ATOMS: atom_id res chain seq x y z
N MET A 1 33.11 -7.05 1.46
CA MET A 1 31.76 -7.44 1.91
C MET A 1 31.60 -8.93 1.64
N GLU A 2 32.24 -9.77 2.45
CA GLU A 2 31.94 -11.21 2.49
C GLU A 2 30.93 -11.40 3.63
N GLY A 3 29.77 -11.99 3.35
CA GLY A 3 28.88 -12.45 4.43
C GLY A 3 27.40 -12.06 4.37
N ALA A 4 26.81 -11.73 3.23
CA ALA A 4 25.38 -11.98 3.08
C ALA A 4 25.23 -13.48 2.76
N GLY A 5 24.81 -14.27 3.74
CA GLY A 5 24.55 -15.70 3.53
C GLY A 5 23.53 -15.93 2.41
N GLU A 6 23.50 -17.14 1.83
CA GLU A 6 22.54 -17.50 0.79
C GLU A 6 21.09 -17.17 1.19
N MET A 7 20.74 -17.38 2.47
CA MET A 7 19.45 -17.03 3.05
C MET A 7 19.11 -15.53 2.96
N TYR A 8 20.07 -14.64 3.22
CA TYR A 8 19.86 -13.20 3.10
C TYR A 8 19.44 -12.81 1.68
N ASN A 9 20.10 -13.38 0.67
CA ASN A 9 19.80 -13.07 -0.73
C ASN A 9 18.41 -13.56 -1.15
N TYR A 10 17.98 -14.73 -0.66
CA TYR A 10 16.61 -15.20 -0.86
C TYR A 10 15.57 -14.32 -0.16
N LEU A 11 15.83 -13.92 1.10
CA LEU A 11 14.94 -13.01 1.82
C LEU A 11 14.85 -11.65 1.12
N LEU A 12 15.97 -11.11 0.65
CA LEU A 12 16.02 -9.88 -0.14
C LEU A 12 15.19 -10.01 -1.42
N PHE A 13 15.33 -11.11 -2.15
CA PHE A 13 14.53 -11.38 -3.34
C PHE A 13 13.03 -11.38 -3.01
N VAL A 14 12.61 -12.11 -1.97
CA VAL A 14 11.21 -12.18 -1.53
C VAL A 14 10.69 -10.81 -1.08
N HIS A 15 11.49 -10.06 -0.33
CA HIS A 15 11.16 -8.71 0.14
C HIS A 15 10.94 -7.76 -1.05
N VAL A 16 11.85 -7.75 -2.03
CA VAL A 16 11.75 -6.91 -3.23
C VAL A 16 10.56 -7.33 -4.11
N MET A 17 10.30 -8.63 -4.28
CA MET A 17 9.15 -9.11 -5.03
C MET A 17 7.83 -8.67 -4.39
N GLY A 18 7.72 -8.75 -3.06
CA GLY A 18 6.57 -8.22 -2.34
C GLY A 18 6.41 -6.71 -2.58
N ALA A 19 7.50 -5.95 -2.50
CA ALA A 19 7.49 -4.50 -2.71
C ALA A 19 7.05 -4.11 -4.13
N ILE A 20 7.49 -4.87 -5.15
CA ILE A 20 7.05 -4.67 -6.54
C ILE A 20 5.53 -4.87 -6.66
N ILE A 21 5.00 -5.94 -6.06
CA ILE A 21 3.56 -6.24 -6.13
C ILE A 21 2.76 -5.14 -5.41
N TRP A 22 3.20 -4.75 -4.22
CA TRP A 22 2.48 -3.76 -3.42
C TRP A 22 2.56 -2.37 -4.04
N VAL A 23 3.76 -1.78 -4.15
CA VAL A 23 3.96 -0.42 -4.64
C VAL A 23 3.58 -0.30 -6.12
N GLY A 24 3.95 -1.28 -6.94
CA GLY A 24 3.57 -1.31 -8.35
C GLY A 24 2.06 -1.46 -8.56
N GLY A 25 1.41 -2.26 -7.71
CA GLY A 25 -0.05 -2.37 -7.67
C GLY A 25 -0.72 -1.04 -7.36
N ASP A 26 -0.26 -0.35 -6.32
CA ASP A 26 -0.81 0.96 -5.94
C ASP A 26 -0.60 2.01 -7.05
N VAL A 27 0.57 2.04 -7.69
CA VAL A 27 0.80 2.92 -8.85
C VAL A 27 -0.19 2.62 -9.98
N ALA A 28 -0.39 1.34 -10.33
CA ALA A 28 -1.33 0.96 -11.38
C ALA A 28 -2.78 1.36 -11.05
N LEU A 29 -3.20 1.12 -9.79
CA LEU A 29 -4.52 1.54 -9.31
C LEU A 29 -4.70 3.06 -9.38
N GLN A 30 -3.66 3.85 -9.08
CA GLN A 30 -3.75 5.31 -9.17
C GLN A 30 -3.84 5.82 -10.61
N VAL A 31 -3.11 5.19 -11.54
CA VAL A 31 -3.20 5.53 -12.97
C VAL A 31 -4.61 5.25 -13.50
N ILE A 32 -5.14 4.05 -13.23
CA ILE A 32 -6.48 3.65 -13.69
C ILE A 32 -7.55 4.48 -12.98
N GLY A 33 -7.46 4.65 -11.67
CA GLY A 33 -8.41 5.43 -10.87
C GLY A 33 -8.47 6.89 -11.29
N THR A 34 -7.33 7.50 -11.62
CA THR A 34 -7.28 8.86 -12.15
C THR A 34 -7.91 8.96 -13.54
N ARG A 35 -7.71 7.95 -14.40
CA ARG A 35 -8.38 7.88 -15.71
C ARG A 35 -9.90 7.78 -15.57
N ILE A 36 -10.38 6.88 -14.72
CA ILE A 36 -11.82 6.66 -14.50
C ILE A 36 -12.47 7.88 -13.85
N SER A 37 -11.81 8.50 -12.86
CA SER A 37 -12.34 9.68 -12.17
C SER A 37 -12.53 10.89 -13.09
N ARG A 38 -11.85 10.94 -14.25
CA ARG A 38 -11.99 12.01 -15.25
C ARG A 38 -13.11 11.78 -16.26
N ALA A 39 -13.69 10.58 -16.29
CA ALA A 39 -14.74 10.22 -17.24
C ALA A 39 -16.16 10.61 -16.77
N ASP A 40 -16.30 11.17 -15.56
CA ASP A 40 -17.57 11.57 -14.94
C ASP A 40 -18.67 10.48 -14.97
N ASP A 41 -18.27 9.22 -14.78
CA ASP A 41 -19.16 8.06 -14.64
C ASP A 41 -19.11 7.51 -13.20
N PRO A 42 -20.07 7.92 -12.34
CA PRO A 42 -20.15 7.49 -10.93
C PRO A 42 -20.26 5.97 -10.76
N VAL A 43 -20.92 5.28 -11.70
CA VAL A 43 -21.14 3.83 -11.63
C VAL A 43 -19.86 3.09 -11.96
N GLN A 44 -19.13 3.53 -12.99
CA GLN A 44 -17.81 2.97 -13.31
C GLN A 44 -16.81 3.20 -12.17
N LEU A 45 -16.84 4.39 -11.56
CA LEU A 45 -15.98 4.72 -10.43
C LEU A 45 -16.28 3.83 -9.21
N ALA A 46 -17.56 3.60 -8.89
CA ALA A 46 -17.96 2.70 -7.81
C ALA A 46 -17.55 1.25 -8.06
N LYS A 47 -17.73 0.74 -9.30
CA LYS A 47 -17.26 -0.60 -9.70
C LYS A 47 -15.75 -0.75 -9.53
N PHE A 48 -15.00 0.26 -9.97
CA PHE A 48 -13.55 0.27 -9.81
C PHE A 48 -13.12 0.32 -8.34
N ALA A 49 -13.80 1.11 -7.50
CA ALA A 49 -13.55 1.11 -6.05
C ALA A 49 -13.73 -0.28 -5.42
N GLY A 50 -14.77 -1.03 -5.83
CA GLY A 50 -14.94 -2.43 -5.39
C GLY A 50 -13.82 -3.37 -5.84
N GLN A 51 -13.27 -3.17 -7.05
CA GLN A 51 -12.10 -3.93 -7.52
C GLN A 51 -10.83 -3.59 -6.73
N VAL A 52 -10.65 -2.31 -6.39
CA VAL A 52 -9.56 -1.84 -5.51
C VAL A 52 -9.64 -2.52 -4.15
N GLU A 53 -10.82 -2.58 -3.54
CA GLU A 53 -11.01 -3.27 -2.25
C GLU A 53 -10.64 -4.76 -2.32
N TRP A 54 -11.09 -5.44 -3.38
CA TRP A 54 -10.75 -6.84 -3.62
C TRP A 54 -9.24 -7.04 -3.76
N LEU A 55 -8.56 -6.21 -4.56
CA LEU A 55 -7.12 -6.31 -4.78
C LEU A 55 -6.32 -5.94 -3.53
N GLY A 56 -6.75 -4.89 -2.83
CA GLY A 56 -6.14 -4.43 -1.58
C GLY A 56 -6.15 -5.51 -0.51
N THR A 57 -7.29 -6.19 -0.32
CA THR A 57 -7.44 -7.24 0.70
C THR A 57 -6.78 -8.56 0.32
N ARG A 58 -6.79 -8.94 -0.96
CA ARG A 58 -6.33 -10.28 -1.40
C ARG A 58 -4.94 -10.33 -2.02
N VAL A 59 -4.38 -9.19 -2.43
CA VAL A 59 -3.07 -9.15 -3.12
C VAL A 59 -2.12 -8.19 -2.42
N LEU A 60 -2.53 -6.95 -2.19
CA LEU A 60 -1.63 -5.93 -1.63
C LEU A 60 -1.34 -6.17 -0.15
N THR A 61 -2.36 -6.42 0.67
CA THR A 61 -2.19 -6.72 2.10
C THR A 61 -1.31 -7.95 2.34
N PRO A 62 -1.52 -9.11 1.67
CA PRO A 62 -0.60 -10.24 1.80
C PRO A 62 0.83 -9.91 1.37
N SER A 63 1.00 -9.11 0.31
CA SER A 63 2.34 -8.66 -0.14
C SER A 63 3.02 -7.79 0.92
N ALA A 64 2.28 -6.88 1.56
CA ALA A 64 2.75 -6.07 2.68
C ALA A 64 3.26 -6.93 3.85
N VAL A 65 2.53 -7.98 4.20
CA VAL A 65 2.93 -8.94 5.24
C VAL A 65 4.23 -9.66 4.86
N VAL A 66 4.34 -10.13 3.62
CA VAL A 66 5.57 -10.79 3.12
C VAL A 66 6.78 -9.86 3.22
N ILE A 67 6.63 -8.59 2.79
CA ILE A 67 7.69 -7.58 2.87
C ILE A 67 8.14 -7.40 4.31
N LEU A 68 7.22 -7.22 5.26
CA LEU A 68 7.57 -7.01 6.67
C LEU A 68 8.33 -8.20 7.24
N ILE A 69 7.80 -9.42 7.06
CA ILE A 69 8.43 -10.63 7.59
C ILE A 69 9.84 -10.80 7.02
N ALA A 70 9.99 -10.71 5.70
CA ALA A 70 11.29 -10.84 5.05
C ALA A 70 12.27 -9.75 5.50
N GLY A 71 11.80 -8.50 5.60
CA GLY A 71 12.60 -7.35 6.03
C GLY A 71 13.10 -7.48 7.47
N VAL A 72 12.25 -7.93 8.39
CA VAL A 72 12.63 -8.17 9.79
C VAL A 72 13.72 -9.25 9.88
N PHE A 73 13.58 -10.36 9.16
CA PHE A 73 14.61 -11.41 9.17
C PHE A 73 15.93 -10.93 8.56
N MET A 74 15.89 -10.13 7.48
CA MET A 74 17.09 -9.53 6.92
C MET A 74 17.81 -8.61 7.90
N VAL A 75 17.05 -7.82 8.69
CA VAL A 75 17.64 -6.95 9.70
C VAL A 75 18.28 -7.78 10.81
N LEU A 76 17.59 -8.80 11.33
CA LEU A 76 18.14 -9.69 12.35
C LEU A 76 19.42 -10.42 11.90
N ASP A 77 19.55 -10.72 10.61
CA ASP A 77 20.69 -11.43 10.05
C ASP A 77 21.91 -10.52 9.82
N ALA A 78 21.72 -9.31 9.29
CA ALA A 78 22.82 -8.52 8.74
C ALA A 78 22.79 -7.00 9.05
N TRP A 79 21.79 -6.49 9.76
CA TRP A 79 21.63 -5.05 10.00
C TRP A 79 21.24 -4.73 11.45
N SER A 80 21.06 -3.44 11.74
CA SER A 80 20.53 -2.96 13.02
C SER A 80 19.21 -2.24 12.79
N PHE A 81 18.27 -2.41 13.72
CA PHE A 81 17.00 -1.68 13.74
C PHE A 81 17.16 -0.17 13.98
N GLU A 82 18.32 0.28 14.45
CA GLU A 82 18.62 1.69 14.70
C GLU A 82 19.03 2.45 13.43
N LEU A 83 19.32 1.73 12.32
CA LEU A 83 19.69 2.37 11.07
C LEU A 83 18.53 3.19 10.53
N LEU A 84 18.81 4.45 10.15
CA LEU A 84 17.79 5.43 9.80
C LEU A 84 16.83 4.93 8.70
N TRP A 85 17.35 4.26 7.67
CA TRP A 85 16.53 3.72 6.59
C TRP A 85 15.63 2.55 7.03
N VAL A 86 16.06 1.75 8.02
CA VAL A 86 15.23 0.70 8.64
C VAL A 86 14.10 1.34 9.44
N VAL A 87 14.43 2.34 10.26
CA VAL A 87 13.44 3.10 11.06
C VAL A 87 12.40 3.75 10.16
N ILE A 88 12.82 4.42 9.08
CA ILE A 88 11.90 5.04 8.11
C ILE A 88 10.98 3.97 7.49
N GLY A 89 11.53 2.81 7.10
CA GLY A 89 10.74 1.73 6.53
C GLY A 89 9.69 1.17 7.49
N LEU A 90 10.08 0.89 8.73
CA LEU A 90 9.16 0.40 9.76
C LEU A 90 8.10 1.44 10.11
N ALA A 91 8.49 2.71 10.26
CA ALA A 91 7.55 3.81 10.54
C ALA A 91 6.54 3.99 9.40
N GLY A 92 7.01 3.98 8.14
CA GLY A 92 6.14 4.06 6.97
C GLY A 92 5.18 2.87 6.85
N PHE A 93 5.69 1.66 7.11
CA PHE A 93 4.86 0.45 7.16
C PHE A 93 3.79 0.54 8.27
N SER A 94 4.18 0.92 9.48
CA SER A 94 3.24 1.09 10.61
C SER A 94 2.18 2.15 10.30
N TYR A 95 2.56 3.27 9.69
CA TYR A 95 1.61 4.28 9.23
C TYR A 95 0.62 3.71 8.22
N SER A 96 1.11 2.98 7.20
CA SER A 96 0.25 2.37 6.18
C SER A 96 -0.72 1.36 6.80
N LEU A 97 -0.23 0.49 7.70
CA LEU A 97 -1.06 -0.48 8.41
C LEU A 97 -2.17 0.19 9.23
N VAL A 98 -1.82 1.21 10.02
CA VAL A 98 -2.79 1.95 10.85
C VAL A 98 -3.81 2.68 9.98
N THR A 99 -3.36 3.35 8.92
CA THR A 99 -4.23 4.05 7.97
C THR A 99 -5.16 3.08 7.26
N GLY A 100 -4.64 1.93 6.84
CA GLY A 100 -5.40 0.83 6.24
C GLY A 100 -6.49 0.32 7.16
N ALA A 101 -6.15 -0.05 8.40
CA ALA A 101 -7.06 -0.67 9.35
C ALA A 101 -8.09 0.30 9.94
N VAL A 102 -7.69 1.54 10.24
CA VAL A 102 -8.52 2.50 11.00
C VAL A 102 -9.29 3.45 10.09
N LEU A 103 -8.75 3.81 8.92
CA LEU A 103 -9.35 4.80 8.03
C LEU A 103 -9.89 4.17 6.75
N LEU A 104 -9.04 3.52 5.97
CA LEU A 104 -9.39 3.03 4.63
C LEU A 104 -10.38 1.86 4.69
N GLY A 105 -10.12 0.85 5.50
CA GLY A 105 -10.98 -0.33 5.63
C GLY A 105 -12.42 0.01 6.06
N PRO A 106 -12.61 0.73 7.19
CA PRO A 106 -13.94 1.14 7.63
C PRO A 106 -14.66 2.04 6.63
N LEU A 107 -13.94 2.97 5.99
CA LEU A 107 -14.53 3.85 4.98
C LEU A 107 -14.93 3.08 3.72
N SER A 108 -14.12 2.12 3.26
CA SER A 108 -14.45 1.25 2.12
C SER A 108 -15.70 0.43 2.40
N GLY A 109 -15.72 -0.26 3.55
CA GLY A 109 -16.87 -1.08 3.96
C GLY A 109 -18.16 -0.26 4.13
N LYS A 110 -18.07 0.96 4.71
CA LYS A 110 -19.22 1.88 4.78
C LYS A 110 -19.69 2.29 3.38
N THR A 111 -18.76 2.58 2.48
CA THR A 111 -19.06 3.01 1.10
C THR A 111 -19.74 1.90 0.31
N GLY A 112 -19.26 0.65 0.43
CA GLY A 112 -19.87 -0.52 -0.19
C GLY A 112 -21.34 -0.69 0.21
N LYS A 113 -21.64 -0.60 1.52
CA LYS A 113 -23.03 -0.66 2.03
C LYS A 113 -23.89 0.49 1.49
N LEU A 114 -23.36 1.72 1.48
CA LEU A 114 -24.10 2.87 0.96
C LEU A 114 -24.38 2.76 -0.56
N ILE A 115 -23.47 2.15 -1.33
CA ILE A 115 -23.71 1.88 -2.75
C ILE A 115 -24.90 0.93 -2.92
N GLU A 116 -25.00 -0.11 -2.10
CA GLU A 116 -26.12 -1.06 -2.14
C GLU A 116 -27.46 -0.41 -1.73
N GLU A 117 -27.43 0.47 -0.72
CA GLU A 117 -28.64 1.10 -0.17
C GLU A 117 -29.16 2.27 -1.02
N ARG A 118 -28.26 3.11 -1.55
CA ARG A 118 -28.60 4.42 -2.15
C ARG A 118 -28.13 4.59 -3.59
N GLY A 119 -27.36 3.63 -4.11
CA GLY A 119 -26.80 3.69 -5.45
C GLY A 119 -25.49 4.45 -5.55
N ALA A 120 -24.77 4.23 -6.64
CA ALA A 120 -23.44 4.80 -6.86
C ALA A 120 -23.45 6.33 -7.05
N GLU A 121 -24.56 6.92 -7.49
CA GLU A 121 -24.67 8.36 -7.75
C GLU A 121 -24.90 9.22 -6.50
N ASP A 122 -25.17 8.57 -5.35
CA ASP A 122 -25.40 9.28 -4.10
C ASP A 122 -24.20 10.20 -3.72
N PRO A 123 -24.44 11.46 -3.34
CA PRO A 123 -23.36 12.40 -3.00
C PRO A 123 -22.45 11.95 -1.86
N GLU A 124 -22.98 11.21 -0.87
CA GLU A 124 -22.18 10.67 0.24
C GLU A 124 -21.26 9.54 -0.26
N VAL A 125 -21.75 8.68 -1.14
CA VAL A 125 -20.95 7.63 -1.80
C VAL A 125 -19.80 8.27 -2.58
N GLN A 126 -20.11 9.23 -3.44
CA GLN A 126 -19.10 9.93 -4.24
C GLN A 126 -18.08 10.67 -3.36
N GLY A 127 -18.55 11.28 -2.26
CA GLY A 127 -17.67 11.90 -1.27
C GLY A 127 -16.72 10.92 -0.60
N ASN A 128 -17.19 9.72 -0.24
CA ASN A 128 -16.35 8.70 0.39
C ASN A 128 -15.33 8.10 -0.59
N ILE A 129 -15.73 7.84 -1.83
CA ILE A 129 -14.81 7.36 -2.87
C ILE A 129 -13.67 8.36 -3.10
N ARG A 130 -13.98 9.67 -3.17
CA ARG A 130 -12.95 10.71 -3.30
C ARG A 130 -11.97 10.71 -2.12
N LYS A 131 -12.48 10.55 -0.89
CA LYS A 131 -11.64 10.43 0.32
C LYS A 131 -10.74 9.20 0.26
N LEU A 132 -11.27 8.03 -0.13
CA LEU A 132 -10.50 6.79 -0.31
C LEU A 132 -9.32 7.01 -1.28
N PHE A 133 -9.59 7.63 -2.44
CA PHE A 133 -8.53 7.95 -3.40
C PHE A 133 -7.51 8.96 -2.88
N MET A 134 -7.94 9.97 -2.14
CA MET A 134 -7.03 10.94 -1.53
C MET A 134 -6.10 10.26 -0.54
N TYR A 135 -6.63 9.44 0.38
CA TYR A 135 -5.83 8.71 1.36
C TYR A 135 -4.88 7.71 0.69
N SER A 136 -5.33 6.99 -0.34
CA SER A 136 -4.47 6.11 -1.14
C SER A 136 -3.33 6.87 -1.83
N ARG A 137 -3.52 8.14 -2.23
CA ARG A 137 -2.42 8.95 -2.83
C ARG A 137 -1.38 9.35 -1.80
N ILE A 138 -1.82 9.71 -0.59
CA ILE A 138 -0.92 10.01 0.53
C ILE A 138 -0.11 8.76 0.89
N GLU A 139 -0.79 7.61 0.95
CA GLU A 139 -0.18 6.31 1.24
C GLU A 139 0.91 5.96 0.21
N LEU A 140 0.60 6.08 -1.09
CA LEU A 140 1.59 5.87 -2.14
C LEU A 140 2.80 6.82 -2.00
N GLY A 141 2.57 8.10 -1.65
CA GLY A 141 3.65 9.05 -1.41
C GLY A 141 4.58 8.60 -0.27
N ILE A 142 4.03 8.03 0.80
CA ILE A 142 4.79 7.49 1.91
C ILE A 142 5.56 6.25 1.49
N LEU A 143 4.94 5.34 0.72
CA LEU A 143 5.63 4.16 0.20
C LEU A 143 6.81 4.55 -0.71
N ILE A 144 6.68 5.60 -1.53
CA ILE A 144 7.78 6.13 -2.35
C ILE A 144 8.93 6.62 -1.46
N VAL A 145 8.64 7.33 -0.36
CA VAL A 145 9.67 7.75 0.62
C VAL A 145 10.35 6.55 1.26
N VAL A 146 9.60 5.51 1.61
CA VAL A 146 10.14 4.25 2.15
C VAL A 146 11.06 3.57 1.14
N VAL A 147 10.64 3.43 -0.12
CA VAL A 147 11.46 2.84 -1.19
C VAL A 147 12.75 3.65 -1.40
N PHE A 148 12.65 4.98 -1.39
CA PHE A 148 13.83 5.85 -1.46
C PHE A 148 14.80 5.59 -0.30
N ALA A 149 14.30 5.54 0.94
CA ALA A 149 15.14 5.26 2.10
C ALA A 149 15.80 3.88 2.01
N MET A 150 15.07 2.84 1.60
CA MET A 150 15.57 1.46 1.46
C MET A 150 16.65 1.31 0.37
N THR A 151 16.58 2.13 -0.67
CA THR A 151 17.50 2.07 -1.82
C THR A 151 18.73 2.96 -1.63
N VAL A 152 18.53 4.18 -1.14
CA VAL A 152 19.62 5.13 -0.89
C VAL A 152 20.35 4.82 0.41
N LYS A 153 19.66 4.24 1.39
CA LYS A 153 20.20 3.89 2.71
C LYS A 153 20.96 5.05 3.37
N PRO A 154 20.28 6.19 3.64
CA PRO A 154 20.93 7.31 4.33
C PRO A 154 21.63 6.85 5.62
N THR A 155 22.73 7.53 5.94
CA THR A 155 23.61 7.29 7.11
C THR A 155 24.37 5.96 7.12
N LEU A 156 24.43 5.26 5.99
CA LEU A 156 25.39 4.18 5.71
C LEU A 156 26.50 4.65 4.77
#